data_AF-A0A286MDX6-F1
#
_entry.id   AF-A0A286MDX6-F1
#
_cell.length_a   1.000
_cell.length_b   1.000
_cell.length_c   1.000
_cell.angle_alpha   90.00
_cell.angle_beta   90.00
_cell.angle_gamma   90.00
#
_symmetry.space_group_name_H-M   'P 1'
#
loop_
_entity.id
_entity.type
_entity.pdbx_description
1 polymer ?
#
loop_
_entity_poly.entity_id
_entity_poly.type
_entity_poly.pdbx_seq_one_letter_code
_entity_poly.pdbx_strand_id
1 'polypeptide(L)'
;FLPTPYTGFRAIRAGLLTDTYLEAQHITHHKKSYNDLTMDSRTLRKIEQYQKSGNMYEYLSRSIAPEIYGHLDVKKALLLLLIGGVTKEM
;
A
#
# COMPACT_ATOMS: atom_id res chain seq x y z
N PHE A 1 -31.39 4.91 -0.19
CA PHE A 1 -32.24 5.32 0.94
C PHE A 1 -33.38 4.32 1.05
N LEU A 2 -33.24 3.24 1.83
CA LEU A 2 -34.44 2.59 2.38
C LEU A 2 -34.67 3.20 3.77
N PRO A 3 -35.82 3.82 4.04
CA PRO A 3 -36.12 4.29 5.38
C PRO A 3 -36.24 3.08 6.32
N THR A 4 -35.39 2.99 7.34
CA THR A 4 -35.61 2.09 8.48
C THR A 4 -36.64 2.72 9.42
N PRO A 5 -37.83 2.12 9.58
CA PRO A 5 -38.85 2.70 10.43
C PRO A 5 -38.46 2.55 11.90
N TYR A 6 -38.41 3.67 12.63
CA TYR A 6 -38.27 3.65 14.09
C TYR A 6 -39.59 3.22 14.73
N THR A 7 -39.54 2.27 15.66
CA THR A 7 -40.72 1.75 16.40
C THR A 7 -40.62 2.02 17.91
N GLY A 8 -41.76 2.04 18.59
CA GLY A 8 -41.86 2.20 20.05
C GLY A 8 -41.45 3.60 20.57
N PHE A 9 -40.99 3.68 21.83
CA PHE A 9 -40.62 4.96 22.49
C PHE A 9 -39.51 5.74 21.78
N ARG A 10 -38.72 5.08 20.91
CA ARG A 10 -37.70 5.74 20.07
C ARG A 10 -38.32 6.58 18.95
N ALA A 11 -39.50 6.22 18.45
CA ALA A 11 -40.25 7.00 17.46
C ALA A 11 -40.77 8.34 18.01
N ILE A 12 -41.02 8.41 19.33
CA ILE A 12 -41.59 9.61 19.99
C ILE A 12 -40.61 10.79 19.98
N ARG A 13 -39.30 10.55 19.98
CA ARG A 13 -38.25 11.58 19.93
C ARG A 13 -37.62 11.76 18.54
N ALA A 14 -37.84 10.84 17.61
CA ALA A 14 -37.08 10.76 16.36
C ALA A 14 -37.56 11.71 15.26
N GLY A 15 -38.75 12.32 15.34
CA GLY A 15 -39.23 13.23 14.27
C GLY A 15 -39.07 12.63 12.86
N LEU A 16 -38.70 13.46 11.88
CA LEU A 16 -38.32 13.05 10.51
C LEU A 16 -36.81 12.76 10.38
N LEU A 17 -36.19 12.13 11.39
CA LEU A 17 -34.78 11.74 11.30
C LEU A 17 -34.66 10.51 10.40
N THR A 18 -34.05 10.69 9.23
CA THR A 18 -33.66 9.61 8.33
C THR A 18 -32.22 9.24 8.59
N ASP A 19 -31.94 7.98 8.90
CA ASP A 19 -30.57 7.49 9.02
C ASP A 19 -29.89 7.53 7.65
N THR A 20 -28.66 8.06 7.63
CA THR A 20 -27.81 7.97 6.45
C THR A 20 -27.00 6.70 6.55
N TYR A 21 -27.29 5.72 5.70
CA TYR A 21 -26.47 4.53 5.54
C TYR A 21 -26.23 4.26 4.06
N LEU A 22 -25.15 3.55 3.76
CA LEU A 22 -24.76 3.16 2.42
C LEU A 22 -24.79 1.65 2.34
N GLU A 23 -25.64 1.11 1.47
CA GLU A 23 -25.69 -0.31 1.16
C GLU A 23 -24.71 -0.61 0.02
N ALA A 24 -23.57 -1.20 0.36
CA ALA A 24 -22.54 -1.51 -0.61
C ALA A 24 -22.84 -2.86 -1.29
N GLN A 25 -23.16 -2.82 -2.58
CA GLN A 25 -23.39 -4.03 -3.39
C GLN A 25 -22.07 -4.65 -3.88
N HIS A 26 -21.09 -3.81 -4.18
CA HIS A 26 -19.76 -4.23 -4.61
C HIS A 26 -18.72 -3.25 -4.09
N ILE A 27 -17.64 -3.78 -3.52
CA ILE A 27 -16.53 -2.99 -2.99
C ILE A 27 -15.26 -3.40 -3.73
N THR A 28 -14.59 -2.44 -4.35
CA THR A 28 -13.27 -2.65 -4.94
C THR A 28 -12.21 -2.01 -4.05
N HIS A 29 -11.30 -2.83 -3.52
CA HIS A 29 -10.23 -2.34 -2.66
C HIS A 29 -9.11 -1.72 -3.50
N HIS A 30 -8.99 -0.39 -3.50
CA HIS A 30 -7.98 0.31 -4.30
C HIS A 30 -6.57 0.19 -3.73
N LYS A 31 -6.43 0.21 -2.40
CA LYS A 31 -5.16 -0.07 -1.72
C LYS A 31 -5.12 -1.56 -1.39
N LYS A 32 -4.36 -2.31 -2.18
CA LYS A 32 -4.01 -3.70 -1.83
C LYS A 32 -3.14 -3.67 -0.58
N SER A 33 -3.37 -4.59 0.35
CA SER A 33 -2.40 -4.82 1.43
C SER A 33 -1.08 -5.27 0.79
N TYR A 34 0.06 -4.95 1.39
CA TYR A 34 1.35 -5.45 0.89
C TYR A 34 1.37 -6.98 0.76
N ASN A 35 0.56 -7.67 1.57
CA ASN A 35 0.40 -9.12 1.54
C ASN A 35 -0.38 -9.63 0.31
N ASP A 36 -1.13 -8.77 -0.39
CA ASP A 36 -1.92 -9.13 -1.57
C ASP A 36 -1.20 -8.82 -2.90
N LEU A 37 0.07 -8.39 -2.81
CA LEU A 37 0.91 -8.16 -3.98
C LEU A 37 1.38 -9.50 -4.54
N THR A 38 0.63 -10.03 -5.51
CA THR A 38 1.07 -11.20 -6.28
C THR A 38 2.19 -10.82 -7.25
N MET A 39 3.27 -11.61 -7.26
CA MET A 39 4.37 -11.45 -8.20
C MET A 39 3.91 -11.85 -9.61
N ASP A 40 3.55 -10.87 -10.43
CA ASP A 40 3.22 -11.12 -11.85
C ASP A 40 4.48 -11.51 -12.66
N SER A 41 4.27 -12.36 -13.66
CA SER A 41 5.24 -12.79 -14.66
C SER A 41 6.01 -11.63 -15.31
N ARG A 42 5.35 -10.49 -15.56
CA ARG A 42 5.98 -9.30 -16.12
C ARG A 42 6.98 -8.67 -15.15
N THR A 43 6.66 -8.66 -13.86
CA THR A 43 7.53 -8.14 -12.81
C THR A 43 8.76 -9.02 -12.66
N LEU A 44 8.60 -10.34 -12.66
CA LEU A 44 9.72 -11.29 -12.60
C LEU A 44 10.71 -11.11 -13.76
N ARG A 45 10.22 -10.99 -14.99
CA ARG A 45 11.07 -10.73 -16.17
C ARG A 45 11.89 -9.45 -16.05
N LYS A 46 11.31 -8.38 -15.49
CA LYS A 46 12.04 -7.13 -15.24
C LYS A 46 13.14 -7.32 -14.20
N ILE A 47 12.85 -8.05 -13.11
CA ILE A 47 13.84 -8.37 -12.07
C ILE A 47 15.03 -9.13 -12.68
N GLU A 48 14.78 -10.17 -13.47
CA GLU A 48 15.83 -10.94 -14.15
C GLU A 48 16.69 -10.08 -15.09
N GLN A 49 16.06 -9.16 -15.83
CA GLN A 49 16.78 -8.24 -16.69
C GLN A 49 17.74 -7.35 -15.89
N TYR A 50 17.28 -6.79 -14.77
CA TYR A 50 18.12 -5.96 -13.91
C TYR A 50 19.22 -6.77 -13.21
N GLN A 51 18.95 -8.01 -12.84
CA GLN A 51 19.96 -8.89 -12.23
C GLN A 51 21.16 -9.11 -13.16
N LYS A 52 20.93 -9.25 -14.47
CA LYS A 52 21.98 -9.42 -15.49
C LYS A 52 22.89 -8.20 -15.67
N SER A 53 22.48 -7.02 -15.19
CA SER A 53 23.25 -5.78 -15.35
C SER A 53 24.46 -5.65 -14.40
N GLY A 54 24.54 -6.47 -13.34
CA GLY A 54 25.68 -6.54 -12.43
C GLY A 54 25.88 -5.34 -11.48
N ASN A 55 25.25 -4.19 -11.71
CA ASN A 55 25.44 -2.97 -10.92
C ASN A 55 24.18 -2.49 -10.17
N MET A 56 23.40 -3.44 -9.64
CA MET A 56 22.09 -3.18 -9.03
C MET A 56 22.16 -2.23 -7.84
N TYR A 57 23.17 -2.40 -6.97
CA TYR A 57 23.30 -1.60 -5.74
C TYR A 57 23.49 -0.10 -6.03
N GLU A 58 24.41 0.21 -6.94
CA GLU A 58 24.65 1.59 -7.36
C GLU A 58 23.44 2.15 -8.12
N TYR A 59 22.86 1.37 -9.04
CA TYR A 59 21.70 1.76 -9.82
C TYR A 59 20.50 2.13 -8.94
N LEU A 60 20.14 1.26 -7.99
CA LEU A 60 19.05 1.50 -7.06
C LEU A 60 19.34 2.69 -6.15
N SER A 61 20.58 2.82 -5.65
CA SER A 61 20.95 3.96 -4.80
C SER A 61 20.79 5.30 -5.53
N ARG A 62 21.09 5.36 -6.83
CA ARG A 62 20.89 6.56 -7.67
C ARG A 62 19.43 6.84 -8.00
N SER A 63 18.59 5.80 -8.05
CA SER A 63 17.13 5.95 -8.23
C SER A 63 16.40 6.50 -7.00
N ILE A 64 17.05 6.51 -5.82
CA ILE A 64 16.48 7.09 -4.60
C ILE A 64 16.72 8.61 -4.62
N ALA A 65 15.62 9.37 -4.53
CA ALA A 65 15.61 10.83 -4.56
C ALA A 65 16.52 11.38 -5.68
N PRO A 66 16.26 11.04 -6.96
CA PRO A 66 17.12 11.42 -8.08
C PRO A 66 17.22 12.94 -8.26
N GLU A 67 16.28 13.70 -7.71
CA GLU A 67 16.26 15.16 -7.70
C GLU A 67 17.36 15.77 -6.80
N ILE A 68 17.93 14.99 -5.88
CA ILE A 68 18.99 15.44 -4.97
C ILE A 68 20.34 14.96 -5.49
N TYR A 69 21.24 15.89 -5.80
CA TYR A 69 22.61 15.58 -6.20
C TYR A 69 23.49 15.19 -5.00
N GLY A 70 24.42 14.24 -5.20
CA GLY A 70 25.36 13.81 -4.16
C GLY A 70 24.76 12.86 -3.13
N HIS A 71 25.38 12.81 -1.94
CA HIS A 71 24.97 11.97 -0.79
C HIS A 71 24.76 10.49 -1.11
N LEU A 72 25.58 9.94 -2.01
CA LEU A 72 25.43 8.56 -2.48
C LEU A 72 25.45 7.55 -1.35
N ASP A 73 26.31 7.75 -0.34
CA ASP A 73 26.42 6.85 0.81
C ASP A 73 25.19 6.89 1.72
N VAL A 74 24.55 8.06 1.86
CA VAL A 74 23.29 8.19 2.59
C VAL A 74 22.17 7.46 1.85
N LYS A 75 22.09 7.62 0.53
CA LYS A 75 21.10 6.92 -0.30
C LYS A 75 21.31 5.40 -0.27
N LYS A 76 22.56 4.95 -0.26
CA LYS A 76 22.94 3.55 -0.06
C LYS A 76 22.51 3.02 1.30
N ALA A 77 22.73 3.78 2.37
CA ALA A 77 22.26 3.41 3.70
C ALA A 77 20.73 3.30 3.77
N LEU A 78 20.00 4.25 3.16
CA LEU A 78 18.54 4.19 3.05
C LEU A 78 18.07 2.96 2.25
N LEU A 79 18.75 2.63 1.15
CA LEU A 79 18.44 1.43 0.37
C LEU A 79 18.57 0.16 1.22
N LEU A 80 19.66 0.03 1.99
CA LEU A 80 19.86 -1.10 2.90
C LEU A 80 18.81 -1.14 4.01
N LEU A 81 18.39 0.01 4.54
CA LEU A 81 17.31 0.09 5.52
C LEU A 81 15.96 -0.38 4.95
N LEU A 82 15.64 -0.02 3.71
CA LEU A 82 14.39 -0.42 3.04
C LEU A 82 14.34 -1.92 2.71
N ILE A 83 15.48 -2.50 2.31
CA ILE A 83 15.62 -3.96 2.14
C ILE A 83 15.53 -4.65 3.50
N GLY A 84 16.02 -3.97 4.55
CA GLY A 84 16.13 -4.49 5.89
C GLY A 84 17.30 -5.47 6.02
N GLY A 85 17.25 -6.28 7.07
CA GLY A 85 18.20 -7.36 7.31
C GLY A 85 17.49 -8.55 7.95
N VAL A 86 18.16 -9.70 7.93
CA VAL A 86 17.68 -10.88 8.66
C VAL A 86 18.15 -10.79 10.11
N THR A 87 17.21 -10.85 11.05
CA THR A 87 17.55 -11.07 12.46
C THR A 87 17.94 -12.52 12.64
N LYS A 88 19.11 -12.77 13.25
CA LYS A 88 19.52 -14.13 13.60
C LYS A 88 18.64 -14.61 14.75
N GLU A 89 17.80 -15.60 14.51
CA GLU A 89 17.17 -16.34 15.61
C GLU A 89 18.24 -17.21 16.29
N MET A 90 18.34 -17.10 17.61
CA MET A 90 19.25 -17.90 18.45
C MET A 90 18.60 -19.22 18.84
#